data_AF-A0A962R2D8-F1
#
_entry.id   AF-A0A962R2D8-F1
#
_cell.length_a   1.000
_cell.length_b   1.000
_cell.length_c   1.000
_cell.angle_alpha   90.00
_cell.angle_beta   90.00
_cell.angle_gamma   90.00
#
_symmetry.space_group_name_H-M   'P 1'
#
loop_
_entity.id
_entity.type
_entity.pdbx_description
1 polymer ?
#
loop_
_entity_poly.entity_id
_entity_poly.type
_entity_poly.pdbx_seq_one_letter_code
_entity_poly.pdbx_strand_id
1 'polypeptide(L)'
;ILSNAYQRAQLDMNIFNPKTVSVGDLFIGALIPGLLLVGAYIIYLLVYARLKPDAAPAAEVEHANLAELLRGLVPPLLLILVVLGSILFGAATPTEAAGIGATGALLLALAKGQMNRQRMREVVVNTMEVTAMVFMILIGAAVFSLVFRGFGGEELIHEFFHSLPGGVAAATLVV
;
A
#
# COMPACT_ATOMS: atom_id res chain seq x y z
N ILE A 1 0.66 -12.28 -9.07
CA ILE A 1 1.99 -12.96 -9.13
C ILE A 1 2.21 -13.79 -7.87
N LEU A 2 2.19 -13.19 -6.68
CA LEU A 2 2.29 -13.89 -5.39
C LEU A 2 1.31 -15.06 -5.23
N SER A 3 0.01 -14.84 -5.45
CA SER A 3 -1.00 -15.91 -5.33
C SER A 3 -0.74 -17.06 -6.32
N ASN A 4 -0.41 -16.76 -7.58
CA ASN A 4 -0.07 -17.79 -8.58
C ASN A 4 1.21 -18.57 -8.24
N ALA A 5 2.25 -17.89 -7.75
CA ALA A 5 3.50 -18.55 -7.33
C ALA A 5 3.26 -19.46 -6.13
N TYR A 6 2.49 -18.99 -5.15
CA TYR A 6 2.10 -19.76 -3.96
C TYR A 6 1.22 -20.96 -4.31
N GLN A 7 0.31 -20.82 -5.28
CA GLN A 7 -0.49 -21.93 -5.79
C GLN A 7 0.37 -22.96 -6.54
N ARG A 8 1.31 -22.52 -7.38
CA ARG A 8 2.24 -23.44 -8.08
C ARG A 8 3.10 -24.23 -7.12
N ALA A 9 3.70 -23.57 -6.12
CA ALA A 9 4.48 -24.25 -5.09
C ALA A 9 3.65 -25.31 -4.33
N GLN A 10 2.38 -25.03 -4.04
CA GLN A 10 1.48 -26.01 -3.42
C GLN A 10 1.20 -27.21 -4.35
N LEU A 11 1.01 -26.98 -5.64
CA LEU A 11 0.82 -28.05 -6.62
C LEU A 11 2.07 -28.92 -6.76
N ASP A 12 3.26 -28.31 -6.76
CA ASP A 12 4.54 -29.04 -6.77
C ASP A 12 4.76 -29.87 -5.49
N MET A 13 4.13 -29.46 -4.38
CA MET A 13 4.09 -30.20 -3.12
C MET A 13 2.96 -31.27 -3.05
N ASN A 14 2.36 -31.66 -4.18
CA ASN A 14 1.24 -32.60 -4.28
C ASN A 14 -0.04 -32.16 -3.52
N ILE A 15 -0.22 -30.86 -3.25
CA ILE A 15 -1.44 -30.31 -2.66
C ILE A 15 -2.41 -29.92 -3.79
N PHE A 16 -3.39 -30.79 -4.07
CA PHE A 16 -4.36 -30.59 -5.16
C PHE A 16 -5.46 -29.56 -4.87
N ASN A 17 -5.60 -29.10 -3.62
CA ASN A 17 -6.50 -28.00 -3.25
C ASN A 17 -5.68 -26.76 -2.80
N PRO A 18 -5.10 -25.99 -3.74
CA PRO A 18 -4.17 -24.92 -3.42
C PRO A 18 -4.89 -23.72 -2.81
N LYS A 19 -4.39 -23.23 -1.67
CA LYS A 19 -4.90 -22.01 -1.03
C LYS A 19 -4.42 -20.79 -1.80
N THR A 20 -5.32 -19.85 -2.10
CA THR A 20 -4.97 -18.54 -2.64
C THR A 20 -4.62 -17.59 -1.51
N VAL A 21 -3.74 -16.63 -1.80
CA VAL A 21 -3.59 -15.43 -0.98
C VAL A 21 -4.54 -14.38 -1.54
N SER A 22 -5.49 -13.91 -0.73
CA SER A 22 -6.42 -12.86 -1.13
C SER A 22 -5.77 -11.48 -0.98
N VAL A 23 -6.36 -10.48 -1.66
CA VAL A 23 -5.94 -9.08 -1.48
C VAL A 23 -6.21 -8.62 -0.03
N GLY A 24 -7.27 -9.11 0.62
CA GLY A 24 -7.53 -8.84 2.03
C GLY A 24 -6.40 -9.34 2.93
N ASP A 25 -5.88 -10.54 2.68
CA ASP A 25 -4.75 -11.10 3.43
C ASP A 25 -3.48 -10.27 3.27
N LEU A 26 -3.24 -9.72 2.07
CA LEU A 26 -2.14 -8.79 1.81
C LEU A 26 -2.30 -7.48 2.60
N PHE A 27 -3.52 -6.96 2.72
CA PHE A 27 -3.82 -5.78 3.54
C PHE A 27 -3.62 -6.06 5.04
N ILE A 28 -4.08 -7.20 5.55
CA ILE A 28 -3.88 -7.63 6.95
C ILE A 28 -2.39 -7.77 7.24
N GLY A 29 -1.64 -8.41 6.33
CA GLY A 29 -0.19 -8.58 6.46
C GLY A 29 0.58 -7.26 6.48
N ALA A 30 0.05 -6.21 5.83
CA ALA A 30 0.65 -4.88 5.83
C ALA A 30 0.35 -4.05 7.10
N LEU A 31 -0.61 -4.45 7.93
CA LEU A 31 -1.05 -3.66 9.09
C LEU A 31 0.06 -3.51 10.15
N ILE A 32 0.69 -4.63 10.55
CA ILE A 32 1.76 -4.63 11.55
C ILE A 32 2.95 -3.77 11.10
N PRO A 33 3.56 -3.96 9.91
CA PRO A 33 4.66 -3.12 9.47
C PRO A 33 4.23 -1.66 9.28
N GLY A 34 2.99 -1.39 8.86
CA GLY A 34 2.45 -0.03 8.78
C GLY A 34 2.39 0.68 10.13
N LEU A 35 1.86 0.02 11.16
CA LEU A 35 1.81 0.56 12.53
C LEU A 35 3.21 0.75 13.12
N LEU A 36 4.11 -0.19 12.87
CA LEU A 36 5.51 -0.09 13.28
C LEU A 36 6.17 1.13 12.64
N LEU A 37 5.98 1.35 11.34
CA LEU A 37 6.50 2.50 10.61
C LEU A 37 5.96 3.83 11.15
N VAL A 38 4.66 3.92 11.44
CA VAL A 38 4.05 5.11 12.05
C VAL A 38 4.67 5.38 13.42
N GLY A 39 4.81 4.36 14.27
CA GLY A 39 5.46 4.49 15.58
C GLY A 39 6.92 4.95 15.45
N ALA A 40 7.67 4.37 14.51
CA ALA A 40 9.04 4.76 14.22
C ALA A 40 9.14 6.22 13.75
N TYR A 41 8.23 6.69 12.90
CA TYR A 41 8.18 8.09 12.48
C TYR A 41 7.85 9.03 13.63
N ILE A 42 6.90 8.69 14.51
CA ILE A 42 6.59 9.50 15.69
C ILE A 42 7.82 9.62 16.59
N ILE A 43 8.50 8.51 16.88
CA ILE A 43 9.72 8.50 17.69
C ILE A 43 10.81 9.34 17.01
N TYR A 44 11.03 9.12 15.71
CA TYR A 44 12.00 9.88 14.92
C TYR A 44 11.72 11.38 14.99
N LEU A 45 10.48 11.81 14.77
CA LEU A 45 10.09 13.22 14.81
C LEU A 45 10.27 13.81 16.22
N LEU A 46 9.91 13.08 17.28
CA LEU A 46 10.11 13.54 18.66
C LEU A 46 11.58 13.67 19.02
N VAL A 47 12.42 12.72 18.60
CA VAL A 47 13.87 12.77 18.81
C VAL A 47 14.48 13.93 18.00
N TYR A 48 14.12 14.04 16.72
CA TYR A 48 14.63 15.08 15.83
C TYR A 48 14.24 16.48 16.31
N ALA A 49 12.98 16.69 16.71
CA ALA A 49 12.52 17.97 17.25
C ALA A 49 13.22 18.35 18.56
N ARG A 50 13.58 17.37 19.41
CA ARG A 50 14.37 17.63 20.63
C ARG A 50 15.85 17.91 20.35
N LEU A 51 16.44 17.26 19.34
CA LEU A 51 17.85 17.45 18.97
C LEU A 51 18.08 18.72 18.17
N LYS A 52 17.09 19.16 17.37
CA LYS A 52 17.13 20.40 16.59
C LYS A 52 15.84 21.21 16.79
N PRO A 53 15.73 21.95 17.91
CA PRO A 53 14.59 22.82 18.19
C PRO A 53 14.35 23.87 17.10
N ASP A 54 15.43 24.35 16.45
CA ASP A 54 15.35 25.35 15.38
C ASP A 54 14.69 24.82 14.09
N ALA A 55 14.70 23.50 13.87
CA ALA A 55 14.05 22.87 12.71
C ALA A 55 12.55 22.59 12.95
N ALA A 56 12.10 22.65 14.21
CA ALA A 56 10.72 22.48 14.62
C ALA A 56 10.36 23.55 15.66
N PRO A 57 10.39 24.85 15.28
CA PRO A 57 10.05 25.93 16.20
C PRO A 57 8.61 25.76 16.67
N ALA A 58 8.35 26.11 17.93
CA ALA A 58 7.00 26.04 18.47
C ALA A 58 6.08 26.92 17.62
N ALA A 59 5.05 26.32 17.02
CA ALA A 59 4.03 27.08 16.32
C ALA A 59 3.38 28.05 17.33
N GLU A 60 3.18 29.30 16.93
CA GLU A 60 2.33 30.22 17.69
C GLU A 60 0.89 29.72 17.60
N VAL A 61 0.48 28.91 18.58
CA VAL A 61 -0.82 28.27 18.59
C VAL A 61 -1.84 29.28 19.10
N GLU A 62 -2.63 29.87 18.20
CA GLU A 62 -3.97 30.34 18.56
C GLU A 62 -4.72 29.10 19.09
N HIS A 63 -5.14 29.12 20.36
CA HIS A 63 -5.56 27.93 21.12
C HIS A 63 -6.50 27.03 20.29
N ALA A 64 -5.93 25.98 19.67
CA ALA A 64 -6.70 25.08 18.85
C ALA A 64 -7.65 24.30 19.77
N ASN A 65 -8.93 24.60 19.68
CA ASN A 65 -9.92 23.97 20.53
C ASN A 65 -9.98 22.48 20.16
N LEU A 66 -9.80 21.59 21.13
CA LEU A 66 -9.75 20.14 20.88
C LEU A 66 -11.01 19.64 20.14
N ALA A 67 -12.15 20.30 20.38
CA ALA A 67 -13.40 20.06 19.67
C ALA A 67 -13.35 20.40 18.17
N GLU A 68 -12.63 21.44 17.76
CA GLU A 68 -12.47 21.83 16.35
C GLU A 68 -11.52 20.89 15.62
N LEU A 69 -10.40 20.53 16.26
CA LEU A 69 -9.48 19.50 15.76
C LEU A 69 -10.21 18.17 15.55
N LEU A 70 -10.96 17.72 16.55
CA LEU A 70 -11.74 16.48 16.45
C LEU A 70 -12.81 16.58 15.36
N ARG A 71 -13.55 17.68 15.25
CA ARG A 71 -14.55 17.86 14.17
C ARG A 71 -13.92 17.82 12.77
N GLY A 72 -12.69 18.29 12.61
CA GLY A 72 -11.97 18.24 11.33
C GLY A 72 -11.49 16.82 10.97
N LEU A 73 -11.06 16.06 11.97
CA LEU A 73 -10.38 14.77 11.79
C LEU A 73 -11.32 13.56 11.84
N VAL A 74 -12.43 13.66 12.58
CA VAL A 74 -13.41 12.57 12.73
C VAL A 74 -13.97 12.09 11.39
N PRO A 75 -14.40 12.94 10.44
CA PRO A 75 -15.00 12.45 9.20
C PRO A 75 -14.03 11.63 8.32
N PRO A 76 -12.78 12.10 8.05
CA PRO A 76 -11.78 11.27 7.37
C PRO A 76 -11.44 9.98 8.10
N LEU A 77 -11.29 10.01 9.43
CA LEU A 77 -11.00 8.80 10.21
C LEU A 77 -12.14 7.78 10.14
N LEU A 78 -13.39 8.23 10.26
CA LEU A 78 -14.56 7.37 10.11
C LEU A 78 -14.57 6.71 8.73
N LEU A 79 -14.27 7.49 7.67
CA LEU A 79 -14.20 6.94 6.32
C LEU A 79 -13.12 5.86 6.19
N ILE A 80 -11.93 6.10 6.75
CA ILE A 80 -10.83 5.12 6.77
C ILE A 80 -11.25 3.86 7.53
N LEU A 81 -11.85 3.99 8.70
CA LEU A 81 -12.31 2.87 9.52
C LEU A 81 -13.41 2.06 8.81
N VAL A 82 -14.32 2.71 8.11
CA VAL A 82 -15.36 2.03 7.32
C VAL A 82 -14.74 1.24 6.16
N VAL A 83 -13.83 1.86 5.41
CA VAL A 83 -13.17 1.20 4.26
C VAL A 83 -12.29 0.05 4.73
N LEU A 84 -11.34 0.29 5.64
CA LEU A 84 -10.45 -0.76 6.15
C LEU A 84 -11.23 -1.82 6.91
N GLY A 85 -12.19 -1.42 7.76
CA GLY A 85 -13.04 -2.36 8.49
C GLY A 85 -13.80 -3.27 7.54
N SER A 86 -14.40 -2.74 6.47
CA SER A 86 -15.13 -3.55 5.50
C SER A 86 -14.24 -4.59 4.80
N ILE A 87 -12.97 -4.28 4.54
CA ILE A 87 -12.00 -5.23 3.96
C ILE A 87 -11.59 -6.29 4.99
N LEU A 88 -11.23 -5.87 6.21
CA LEU A 88 -10.70 -6.75 7.26
C LEU A 88 -11.75 -7.73 7.79
N PHE A 89 -12.99 -7.29 7.95
CA PHE A 89 -14.12 -8.14 8.37
C PHE A 89 -14.73 -8.93 7.19
N GLY A 90 -14.19 -8.79 5.98
CA GLY A 90 -14.67 -9.50 4.78
C GLY A 90 -16.08 -9.07 4.32
N ALA A 91 -16.55 -7.91 4.78
CA ALA A 91 -17.86 -7.38 4.42
C ALA A 91 -17.89 -6.80 3.00
N ALA A 92 -16.74 -6.33 2.49
CA ALA A 92 -16.59 -5.83 1.13
C ALA A 92 -15.28 -6.31 0.51
N THR A 93 -15.30 -6.60 -0.79
CA THR A 93 -14.07 -6.80 -1.55
C THR A 93 -13.29 -5.48 -1.67
N PRO A 94 -11.96 -5.51 -1.89
CA PRO A 94 -11.17 -4.28 -2.01
C PRO A 94 -11.68 -3.30 -3.07
N THR A 95 -12.25 -3.82 -4.16
CA THR A 95 -12.85 -3.02 -5.23
C THR A 95 -14.14 -2.33 -4.78
N GLU A 96 -14.99 -3.02 -4.02
CA GLU A 96 -16.21 -2.44 -3.45
C GLU A 96 -15.87 -1.41 -2.36
N ALA A 97 -14.91 -1.74 -1.49
CA ALA A 97 -14.41 -0.85 -0.45
C ALA A 97 -13.80 0.43 -1.03
N ALA A 98 -13.06 0.34 -2.15
CA ALA A 98 -12.56 1.50 -2.88
C ALA A 98 -13.70 2.39 -3.41
N GLY A 99 -14.78 1.79 -3.92
CA GLY A 99 -15.98 2.52 -4.35
C GLY A 99 -16.67 3.27 -3.21
N ILE A 100 -16.82 2.62 -2.04
CA ILE A 100 -17.36 3.25 -0.83
C ILE A 100 -16.46 4.40 -0.37
N GLY A 101 -15.13 4.20 -0.37
CA GLY A 101 -14.15 5.23 -0.03
C GLY A 101 -14.21 6.44 -0.96
N ALA A 102 -14.24 6.22 -2.28
CA ALA A 102 -14.32 7.30 -3.27
C ALA A 102 -15.64 8.08 -3.17
N THR A 103 -16.76 7.36 -3.03
CA THR A 103 -18.07 7.99 -2.86
C THR A 103 -18.15 8.77 -1.55
N GLY A 104 -17.64 8.21 -0.44
CA GLY A 104 -17.59 8.89 0.84
C GLY A 104 -16.70 10.14 0.81
N ALA A 105 -15.53 10.07 0.17
CA ALA A 105 -14.65 11.21 -0.01
C ALA A 105 -15.32 12.32 -0.86
N LEU A 106 -16.03 11.95 -1.93
CA LEU A 106 -16.79 12.89 -2.75
C LEU A 106 -17.91 13.56 -1.94
N LEU A 107 -18.67 12.79 -1.16
CA LEU A 107 -19.73 13.33 -0.30
C LEU A 107 -19.16 14.29 0.76
N LEU A 108 -18.02 13.95 1.37
CA LEU A 108 -17.33 14.84 2.32
C LEU A 108 -16.85 16.13 1.65
N ALA A 109 -16.31 16.06 0.43
CA ALA A 109 -15.88 17.23 -0.32
C ALA A 109 -17.07 18.13 -0.70
N LEU A 110 -18.20 17.54 -1.11
CA LEU A 110 -19.43 18.27 -1.40
C LEU A 110 -20.02 18.91 -0.14
N ALA A 111 -20.09 18.18 0.97
CA ALA A 111 -20.59 18.68 2.25
C ALA A 111 -19.74 19.85 2.79
N LYS A 112 -18.44 19.87 2.50
CA LYS A 112 -17.54 20.99 2.84
C LYS A 112 -17.61 22.16 1.84
N GLY A 113 -18.47 22.11 0.81
CA GLY A 113 -18.55 23.14 -0.22
C GLY A 113 -17.26 23.29 -1.04
N GLN A 114 -16.41 22.26 -1.02
CA GLN A 114 -15.05 22.28 -1.52
C GLN A 114 -14.95 21.78 -2.97
N MET A 115 -16.06 21.51 -3.64
CA MET A 115 -16.07 20.96 -4.98
C MET A 115 -16.30 22.06 -6.03
N ASN A 116 -15.35 22.20 -6.97
CA ASN A 116 -15.49 23.07 -8.13
C ASN A 116 -14.95 22.38 -9.38
N ARG A 117 -15.20 22.97 -10.56
CA ARG A 117 -14.81 22.37 -11.85
C ARG A 117 -13.30 22.18 -11.99
N GLN A 118 -12.50 23.06 -11.38
CA GLN A 118 -11.04 22.95 -11.37
C GLN A 118 -10.57 21.74 -10.54
N ARG A 119 -11.07 21.60 -9.31
CA ARG A 119 -10.76 20.47 -8.42
C ARG A 119 -11.22 19.15 -9.01
N MET A 120 -12.40 19.11 -9.64
CA MET A 120 -12.86 17.90 -10.34
C MET A 120 -11.88 17.51 -11.46
N ARG A 121 -11.44 18.48 -12.28
CA ARG A 121 -10.45 18.23 -13.33
C ARG A 121 -9.12 17.74 -12.75
N GLU A 122 -8.66 18.36 -11.67
CA GLU A 122 -7.43 17.99 -10.97
C GLU A 122 -7.50 16.55 -10.44
N VAL A 123 -8.58 16.18 -9.75
CA VAL A 123 -8.77 14.81 -9.25
C VAL A 123 -8.80 13.79 -10.38
N VAL A 124 -9.50 14.07 -11.49
CA VAL A 124 -9.56 13.18 -12.65
C VAL A 124 -8.19 13.02 -13.32
N VAL A 125 -7.46 14.12 -13.53
CA VAL A 125 -6.11 14.09 -14.14
C VAL A 125 -5.13 13.36 -13.24
N ASN A 126 -5.08 13.67 -11.94
CA ASN A 126 -4.19 12.99 -11.00
C ASN A 126 -4.50 11.50 -10.91
N THR A 127 -5.79 11.12 -10.90
CA THR A 127 -6.19 9.71 -10.89
C THR A 127 -5.75 9.01 -12.19
N MET A 128 -5.91 9.67 -13.34
CA MET A 128 -5.46 9.16 -14.63
C MET A 128 -3.95 9.00 -14.68
N GLU A 129 -3.17 9.97 -14.20
CA GLU A 129 -1.71 9.93 -14.19
C GLU A 129 -1.18 8.80 -13.32
N VAL A 130 -1.68 8.68 -12.08
CA VAL A 130 -1.28 7.58 -11.18
C VAL A 130 -1.66 6.22 -11.78
N THR A 131 -2.87 6.10 -12.34
CA THR A 131 -3.34 4.87 -12.98
C THR A 131 -2.45 4.53 -14.19
N ALA A 132 -2.14 5.51 -15.04
CA ALA A 132 -1.29 5.32 -16.21
C ALA A 132 0.14 4.94 -15.81
N MET A 133 0.71 5.55 -14.78
CA MET A 133 2.02 5.19 -14.24
C MET A 133 2.06 3.72 -13.78
N VAL A 134 1.04 3.28 -13.04
CA VAL A 134 0.92 1.87 -12.59
C VAL A 134 0.80 0.93 -13.78
N PHE A 135 -0.09 1.20 -14.75
CA PHE A 135 -0.22 0.35 -15.94
C PHE A 135 1.05 0.33 -16.79
N MET A 136 1.75 1.45 -16.93
CA MET A 136 3.02 1.52 -17.65
C MET A 136 4.08 0.63 -17.00
N ILE A 137 4.18 0.66 -15.67
CA ILE A 137 5.07 -0.23 -14.92
C ILE A 137 4.67 -1.69 -15.12
N LEU A 138 3.39 -2.03 -15.06
CA LEU A 138 2.91 -3.40 -15.25
C LEU A 138 3.17 -3.92 -16.67
N ILE A 139 2.97 -3.09 -17.70
CA ILE A 139 3.28 -3.45 -19.09
C ILE A 139 4.79 -3.64 -19.26
N GLY A 140 5.59 -2.71 -18.76
CA GLY A 140 7.06 -2.81 -18.80
C GLY A 140 7.56 -4.07 -18.10
N ALA A 141 7.05 -4.35 -16.90
CA ALA A 141 7.37 -5.56 -16.15
C ALA A 141 6.93 -6.84 -16.88
N ALA A 142 5.75 -6.84 -17.52
CA ALA A 142 5.25 -7.99 -18.27
C ALA A 142 6.09 -8.28 -19.53
N VAL A 143 6.41 -7.25 -20.31
CA VAL A 143 7.29 -7.35 -21.49
C VAL A 143 8.67 -7.81 -21.06
N PHE A 144 9.26 -7.17 -20.05
CA PHE A 144 10.55 -7.58 -19.49
C PHE A 144 10.52 -9.04 -19.03
N SER A 145 9.51 -9.46 -18.24
CA SER A 145 9.40 -10.84 -17.75
C SER A 145 9.25 -11.85 -18.87
N LEU A 146 8.52 -11.51 -19.94
CA LEU A 146 8.33 -12.41 -21.09
C LEU A 146 9.64 -12.55 -21.88
N VAL A 147 10.31 -11.44 -22.18
CA VAL A 147 11.59 -11.43 -22.89
C VAL A 147 12.67 -12.12 -22.07
N PHE A 148 12.80 -11.78 -20.78
CA PHE A 148 13.76 -12.37 -19.85
C PHE A 148 13.61 -13.90 -19.77
N ARG A 149 12.37 -14.40 -19.61
CA ARG A 149 12.10 -15.84 -19.69
C ARG A 149 12.40 -16.44 -21.06
N GLY A 150 12.03 -15.75 -22.14
CA GLY A 150 12.24 -16.23 -23.50
C GLY A 150 13.71 -16.40 -23.87
N PHE A 151 14.60 -15.64 -23.25
CA PHE A 151 16.06 -15.74 -23.42
C PHE A 151 16.75 -16.65 -22.39
N GLY A 152 15.99 -17.40 -21.57
CA GLY A 152 16.56 -18.30 -20.55
C GLY A 152 17.07 -17.59 -19.29
N GLY A 153 16.54 -16.41 -18.99
CA GLY A 153 16.93 -15.64 -17.81
C GLY A 153 16.58 -16.32 -16.48
N GLU A 154 15.50 -17.11 -16.44
CA GLU A 154 15.14 -17.89 -15.25
C GLU A 154 16.21 -18.95 -14.94
N GLU A 155 16.70 -19.66 -15.97
CA GLU A 155 17.77 -20.64 -15.85
C GLU A 155 19.10 -20.00 -15.41
N LEU A 156 19.46 -18.85 -15.99
CA LEU A 156 20.66 -18.10 -15.59
C LEU A 156 20.65 -17.70 -14.11
N ILE A 157 19.50 -17.21 -13.61
CA ILE A 157 19.34 -16.89 -12.20
C ILE A 157 19.41 -18.17 -11.35
N HIS A 158 18.77 -19.24 -11.78
CA HIS A 158 18.77 -20.51 -11.06
C HIS A 158 20.18 -21.10 -10.92
N GLU A 159 20.97 -21.10 -12.00
CA GLU A 159 22.37 -21.52 -11.99
C GLU A 159 23.24 -20.62 -11.11
N PHE A 160 23.03 -19.29 -11.17
CA PHE A 160 23.74 -18.34 -10.31
C PHE A 160 23.52 -18.67 -8.83
N PHE A 161 22.28 -18.87 -8.40
CA PHE A 161 21.98 -19.25 -7.01
C PHE A 161 22.52 -20.64 -6.65
N HIS A 162 22.49 -21.61 -7.57
CA HIS A 162 23.09 -22.93 -7.35
C HIS A 162 24.61 -22.89 -7.21
N SER A 163 25.27 -21.92 -7.85
CA SER A 163 26.72 -21.74 -7.79
C SER A 163 27.22 -21.06 -6.50
N LEU A 164 26.31 -20.48 -5.70
CA LEU A 164 26.68 -19.82 -4.45
C LEU A 164 27.05 -20.82 -3.35
N PRO A 165 28.26 -20.74 -2.76
CA PRO A 165 28.64 -21.58 -1.64
C PRO A 165 27.84 -21.17 -0.38
N GLY A 166 27.16 -22.15 0.23
CA GLY A 166 26.35 -21.94 1.44
C GLY A 166 24.87 -22.32 1.32
N GLY A 167 24.45 -22.84 0.16
CA GLY A 167 23.11 -23.42 -0.03
C GLY A 167 21.97 -22.43 0.21
N VAL A 168 20.81 -22.94 0.62
CA VAL A 168 19.57 -22.14 0.79
C VAL A 168 19.78 -20.98 1.78
N ALA A 169 20.60 -21.16 2.82
CA ALA A 169 20.86 -20.15 3.84
C ALA A 169 21.70 -18.97 3.32
N ALA A 170 22.67 -19.21 2.44
CA ALA A 170 23.40 -18.13 1.78
C ALA A 170 22.52 -17.41 0.75
N ALA A 171 21.71 -18.16 0.01
CA ALA A 171 20.78 -17.59 -0.97
C ALA A 171 19.73 -16.66 -0.33
N THR A 172 19.19 -17.01 0.85
CA THR A 172 18.23 -16.14 1.57
C THR A 172 18.85 -14.93 2.26
N LEU A 173 20.17 -14.92 2.52
CA LEU A 173 20.86 -13.78 3.13
C LEU A 173 21.27 -12.72 2.09
N VAL A 174 21.45 -13.13 0.85
CA VAL A 174 21.80 -12.25 -0.29
C VAL A 174 20.60 -11.44 -0.80
N VAL A 175 19.37 -11.92 -0.57
CA VAL A 175 18.09 -11.32 -1.02
C VAL A 175 17.47 -10.51 0.10
#